data_AF-A0A132MYX2-F1
#
_entry.id   AF-A0A132MYX2-F1
#
_cell.length_a   1.000
_cell.length_b   1.000
_cell.length_c   1.000
_cell.angle_alpha   90.00
_cell.angle_beta   90.00
_cell.angle_gamma   90.00
#
_symmetry.space_group_name_H-M   'P 1'
#
loop_
_entity.id
_entity.type
_entity.pdbx_description
1 polymer ?
#
loop_
_entity_poly.entity_id
_entity_poly.type
_entity_poly.pdbx_seq_one_letter_code
_entity_poly.pdbx_strand_id
1 'polypeptide(L)'
;MAYAVSEDDLPVRYKPKTREWGIDYLGGPSYYLLEYCPWCGKKLPSDLTEEWYRRVEQLGHEDPWLVEDEDLPEALRSDRWWKEAGL
;
A
#
# COMPACT_ATOMS: atom_id res chain seq x y z
N MET A 1 -14.54 -30.25 -5.46
CA MET A 1 -14.18 -28.91 -4.95
C MET A 1 -13.71 -28.03 -6.11
N ALA A 2 -14.56 -27.79 -7.11
CA ALA A 2 -14.20 -27.02 -8.30
C ALA A 2 -14.53 -25.52 -8.19
N TYR A 3 -14.91 -25.07 -6.98
CA TYR A 3 -15.46 -23.74 -6.71
C TYR A 3 -14.84 -23.07 -5.48
N ALA A 4 -13.76 -23.64 -4.93
CA ALA A 4 -13.04 -23.01 -3.83
C ALA A 4 -12.16 -21.90 -4.42
N VAL A 5 -12.34 -20.68 -3.94
CA VAL A 5 -11.50 -19.53 -4.25
C VAL A 5 -10.13 -19.77 -3.60
N SER A 6 -9.06 -19.82 -4.39
CA SER A 6 -7.69 -19.84 -3.89
C SER A 6 -7.23 -18.42 -3.49
N GLU A 7 -6.11 -18.31 -2.77
CA GLU A 7 -5.57 -17.00 -2.38
C GLU A 7 -5.29 -16.11 -3.61
N ASP A 8 -4.79 -16.71 -4.70
CA ASP A 8 -4.52 -16.03 -5.97
C ASP A 8 -5.79 -15.61 -6.74
N ASP A 9 -6.95 -16.19 -6.41
CA ASP A 9 -8.24 -15.84 -7.03
C ASP A 9 -8.90 -14.63 -6.36
N LEU A 10 -8.38 -14.18 -5.21
CA LEU A 10 -8.90 -13.01 -4.51
C LEU A 10 -8.26 -11.75 -5.09
N PRO A 11 -9.04 -10.85 -5.72
CA PRO A 11 -8.48 -9.62 -6.27
C PRO A 11 -8.13 -8.60 -5.19
N VAL A 12 -8.20 -8.95 -3.90
CA VAL A 12 -7.92 -8.02 -2.80
C VAL A 12 -6.44 -8.06 -2.46
N ARG A 13 -5.78 -6.91 -2.60
CA ARG A 13 -4.37 -6.72 -2.23
C ARG A 13 -4.22 -5.85 -0.99
N TYR A 14 -3.11 -6.06 -0.29
CA TYR A 14 -2.60 -5.15 0.72
C TYR A 14 -1.21 -4.66 0.31
N LYS A 15 -0.96 -3.36 0.37
CA LYS A 15 0.33 -2.74 0.12
C LYS A 15 0.90 -2.20 1.44
N PRO A 16 1.84 -2.92 2.08
CA PRO A 16 2.33 -2.58 3.42
C PRO A 16 3.04 -1.23 3.48
N LYS A 17 3.81 -0.88 2.44
CA LYS A 17 4.62 0.36 2.36
C LYS A 17 3.82 1.62 2.67
N THR A 18 2.58 1.69 2.17
CA THR A 18 1.68 2.85 2.26
C THR A 18 0.39 2.54 3.05
N ARG A 19 0.27 1.34 3.61
CA ARG A 19 -0.93 0.86 4.33
C ARG A 19 -2.20 1.04 3.47
N GLU A 20 -2.14 0.56 2.24
CA GLU A 20 -3.27 0.62 1.30
C GLU A 20 -3.90 -0.76 1.14
N TRP A 21 -5.22 -0.80 1.14
CA TRP A 21 -6.01 -1.97 0.73
C TRP A 21 -6.65 -1.67 -0.61
N GLY A 22 -6.66 -2.63 -1.51
CA GLY A 22 -7.23 -2.41 -2.82
C GLY A 22 -7.76 -3.65 -3.51
N ILE A 23 -8.48 -3.42 -4.60
CA ILE A 23 -8.92 -4.47 -5.52
C ILE A 23 -8.15 -4.31 -6.83
N ASP A 24 -7.36 -5.30 -7.21
CA ASP A 24 -6.61 -5.31 -8.46
C ASP A 24 -7.56 -5.30 -9.68
N TYR A 25 -7.18 -4.53 -10.69
CA TYR A 25 -7.79 -4.67 -12.00
C TYR A 25 -7.24 -5.92 -12.69
N LEU A 26 -8.05 -6.56 -13.54
CA LEU A 26 -7.61 -7.68 -14.37
C LEU A 26 -6.57 -7.18 -15.41
N GLY A 27 -5.28 -7.26 -15.05
CA GLY A 27 -4.16 -7.04 -15.96
C GLY A 27 -3.50 -5.65 -15.95
N GLY A 28 -3.64 -4.87 -14.87
CA GLY A 28 -3.01 -3.54 -14.75
C GLY A 28 -2.23 -3.34 -13.44
N PRO A 29 -1.31 -2.36 -13.37
CA PRO A 29 -0.56 -2.04 -12.15
C PRO A 29 -1.39 -1.27 -11.12
N SER A 30 -2.49 -0.65 -11.56
CA SER A 30 -3.42 0.11 -10.73
C SER A 30 -4.43 -0.81 -10.03
N TYR A 31 -5.03 -0.31 -8.95
CA TYR A 31 -6.09 -0.98 -8.21
C TYR A 31 -7.12 0.04 -7.71
N TYR A 32 -8.31 -0.45 -7.36
CA TYR A 32 -9.32 0.35 -6.65
C TYR A 32 -8.99 0.41 -5.18
N LEU A 33 -8.81 1.60 -4.60
CA LEU A 33 -8.57 1.76 -3.16
C LEU A 33 -9.83 1.39 -2.37
N LEU A 34 -9.67 0.61 -1.31
CA LEU A 34 -10.73 0.25 -0.37
C LEU A 34 -10.68 1.14 0.87
N GLU A 35 -11.75 1.87 1.12
CA GLU A 35 -11.93 2.65 2.37
C GLU A 35 -12.63 1.85 3.48
N TYR A 36 -13.34 0.79 3.10
CA TYR A 36 -14.12 -0.06 4.01
C TYR A 36 -13.79 -1.53 3.74
N CYS A 37 -13.77 -2.32 4.81
CA CYS A 37 -13.55 -3.76 4.73
C CYS A 37 -14.72 -4.44 3.98
N PRO A 38 -14.47 -5.19 2.89
CA PRO A 38 -15.54 -5.77 2.08
C PRO A 38 -16.29 -6.91 2.79
N TRP A 39 -15.75 -7.44 3.89
CA TRP A 39 -16.36 -8.54 4.64
C TRP A 39 -17.19 -8.08 5.85
N CYS A 40 -16.74 -7.06 6.58
CA CYS A 40 -17.40 -6.61 7.81
C CYS A 40 -17.91 -5.17 7.77
N GLY A 41 -17.64 -4.43 6.70
CA GLY A 41 -18.10 -3.05 6.50
C GLY A 41 -17.45 -2.00 7.39
N LYS A 42 -16.47 -2.38 8.25
CA LYS A 42 -15.75 -1.40 9.08
C LYS A 42 -14.86 -0.51 8.22
N LYS A 43 -14.78 0.77 8.59
CA LYS A 43 -13.84 1.71 7.98
C LYS A 43 -12.41 1.22 8.24
N LEU A 44 -11.61 1.14 7.18
CA LEU A 44 -10.21 0.78 7.28
C LEU A 44 -9.41 1.96 7.86
N PRO A 45 -8.24 1.70 8.46
CA PRO A 45 -7.29 2.75 8.81
C PRO A 45 -6.98 3.61 7.57
N SER A 46 -6.69 4.89 7.77
CA SER A 46 -6.26 5.75 6.66
C SER A 46 -4.98 5.21 6.03
N ASP A 47 -4.86 5.35 4.72
CA ASP A 47 -3.58 5.13 4.05
C ASP A 47 -2.53 6.14 4.54
N LEU A 48 -1.29 5.85 4.18
CA LEU A 48 -0.12 6.61 4.56
C LEU A 48 0.63 7.12 3.33
N THR A 49 -0.02 7.20 2.17
CA THR A 49 0.63 7.55 0.90
C THR A 49 1.18 8.98 0.94
N GLU A 50 0.37 9.94 1.39
CA GLU A 50 0.81 11.34 1.54
C GLU A 50 1.94 11.53 2.57
N GLU A 51 1.88 10.78 3.68
CA GLU A 51 2.93 10.83 4.71
C GLU A 51 4.23 10.19 4.20
N TRP A 52 4.12 9.12 3.40
CA TRP A 52 5.26 8.52 2.74
C TRP A 52 5.93 9.51 1.77
N TYR A 53 5.15 10.19 0.92
CA TYR A 53 5.69 11.21 0.02
C TYR A 53 6.41 12.33 0.76
N ARG A 54 5.78 12.87 1.82
CA ARG A 54 6.42 13.90 2.66
C ARG A 54 7.77 13.46 3.22
N ARG A 55 7.91 12.20 3.64
CA ARG A 55 9.18 11.67 4.15
C ARG A 55 10.23 11.52 3.06
N VAL A 56 9.82 11.11 1.86
CA VAL A 56 10.72 11.01 0.70
C VAL A 56 11.20 12.39 0.26
N GLU A 57 10.32 13.41 0.26
CA GLU A 57 10.69 14.80 0.00
C GLU A 57 11.70 15.33 1.03
N GLN A 58 11.53 14.98 2.31
CA GLN A 58 12.46 15.36 3.38
C GLN A 58 13.86 14.75 3.23
N LEU A 59 14.00 13.65 2.48
CA LEU A 59 15.29 13.07 2.12
C LEU A 59 15.97 13.80 0.94
N GLY A 60 15.30 14.79 0.34
CA GLY A 60 15.84 15.59 -0.77
C GLY A 60 15.42 15.10 -2.16
N HIS A 61 14.47 14.18 -2.25
CA HIS A 61 13.90 13.78 -3.54
C HIS A 61 12.78 14.74 -3.94
N GLU A 62 13.02 15.56 -4.96
CA GLU A 62 12.07 16.58 -5.44
C GLU A 62 10.80 15.98 -6.08
N ASP A 63 10.90 14.77 -6.63
CA ASP A 63 9.77 14.03 -7.19
C ASP A 63 9.68 12.61 -6.59
N PRO A 64 8.95 12.44 -5.48
CA PRO A 64 8.78 11.16 -4.80
C PRO A 64 8.17 10.03 -5.65
N TRP A 65 7.45 10.37 -6.73
CA TRP A 65 6.82 9.39 -7.62
C TRP A 65 7.82 8.69 -8.53
N LEU A 66 8.97 9.31 -8.77
CA LEU A 66 10.02 8.81 -9.66
C LEU A 66 11.18 8.14 -8.89
N VAL A 67 11.11 8.09 -7.56
CA VAL A 67 12.17 7.50 -6.75
C VAL A 67 12.07 5.99 -6.78
N GLU A 68 13.15 5.35 -7.21
CA GLU A 68 13.30 3.90 -7.16
C GLU A 68 13.53 3.43 -5.72
N ASP A 69 13.06 2.23 -5.39
CA ASP A 69 13.21 1.69 -4.04
C ASP A 69 14.69 1.57 -3.63
N GLU A 70 15.60 1.38 -4.58
CA GLU A 70 17.05 1.24 -4.35
C GLU A 70 17.69 2.51 -3.78
N ASP A 71 17.13 3.69 -4.06
CA ASP A 71 17.62 5.00 -3.61
C ASP A 71 17.08 5.38 -2.22
N LEU A 72 16.07 4.66 -1.73
CA LEU A 72 15.42 4.94 -0.45
C LEU A 72 16.07 4.19 0.71
N PRO A 73 16.05 4.73 1.94
CA PRO A 73 16.37 3.95 3.12
C PRO A 73 15.51 2.68 3.23
N GLU A 74 16.10 1.57 3.69
CA GLU A 74 15.43 0.25 3.78
C GLU A 74 14.09 0.31 4.53
N ALA A 75 14.00 1.14 5.57
CA ALA A 75 12.77 1.33 6.33
C ALA A 75 11.60 1.88 5.47
N LEU A 76 11.87 2.78 4.52
CA LEU A 76 10.88 3.41 3.64
C LEU A 76 10.44 2.52 2.47
N ARG A 77 11.16 1.42 2.21
CA ARG A 77 10.80 0.40 1.21
C ARG A 77 9.73 -0.57 1.71
N SER A 78 9.46 -0.56 3.02
CA SER A 78 8.57 -1.52 3.70
C SER A 78 7.60 -0.80 4.65
N ASP A 79 6.90 -1.55 5.49
CA ASP A 79 6.04 -1.00 6.53
C ASP A 79 6.79 -0.56 7.80
N ARG A 80 8.11 -0.77 7.86
CA ARG A 80 8.93 -0.48 9.04
C ARG A 80 8.89 0.99 9.43
N TRP A 81 8.98 1.91 8.47
CA TRP A 81 9.06 3.34 8.75
C TRP A 81 7.86 3.89 9.53
N TRP A 82 6.66 3.36 9.28
CA TRP A 82 5.44 3.81 9.93
C TRP A 82 5.15 3.02 11.20
N LYS A 83 5.52 1.74 11.25
CA LYS A 83 5.47 0.94 12.49
C LYS A 83 6.39 1.50 13.57
N GLU A 84 7.62 1.87 13.21
CA GLU A 84 8.58 2.49 14.11
C GLU A 84 8.14 3.91 14.54
N ALA A 85 7.36 4.59 13.68
CA ALA A 85 6.75 5.90 14.00
C ALA A 85 5.42 5.81 14.77
N GLY A 86 4.85 4.61 14.95
CA GLY A 86 3.57 4.40 15.65
C GLY A 86 2.34 4.91 14.90
N LEU A 87 2.39 4.92 13.56
CA LEU A 87 1.32 5.42 12.69
C LEU A 87 0.26 4.38 12.35
#